data_AF-A0A6V8NYH2-F1
#
_entry.id   AF-A0A6V8NYH2-F1
#
_cell.length_a   1.000
_cell.length_b   1.000
_cell.length_c   1.000
_cell.angle_alpha   90.00
_cell.angle_beta   90.00
_cell.angle_gamma   90.00
#
_symmetry.space_group_name_H-M   'P 1'
#
loop_
_entity.id
_entity.type
_entity.pdbx_description
1 polymer ?
#
loop_
_entity_poly.entity_id
_entity_poly.type
_entity_poly.pdbx_seq_one_letter_code
_entity_poly.pdbx_strand_id
1 'polypeptide(L)'
;PTVGSSQTISERVKQYLKDQEKLLSRLTPKYLLDKTFGKDENEKSLREIYELHLKTPGMPLPESEEVLLDAVIEGARTGILGVRENTEVYYRQEVTPTIDSIVLRGEVASRIKEGEREEERKGGAEEEEIVKKGAIRRVTLRAKIPWDKLSAVITPKIPVLAPSMTESRQNP
;
A
#
# COMPACT_ATOMS: atom_id res chain seq x y z
N PRO A 1 53.41 12.26 -5.91
CA PRO A 1 52.14 12.87 -6.36
C PRO A 1 51.41 13.50 -5.17
N THR A 2 51.18 14.81 -5.29
CA THR A 2 50.89 15.77 -4.23
C THR A 2 49.44 15.76 -3.77
N VAL A 3 49.26 16.15 -2.50
CA VAL A 3 48.00 16.56 -1.86
C VAL A 3 47.17 17.44 -2.80
N GLY A 4 45.93 17.02 -3.07
CA GLY A 4 44.98 17.74 -3.93
C GLY A 4 43.61 17.08 -4.04
N SER A 5 43.32 16.04 -3.25
CA SER A 5 41.99 15.42 -3.20
C SER A 5 41.33 15.91 -1.91
N SER A 6 40.36 16.81 -2.02
CA SER A 6 39.50 17.26 -0.91
C SER A 6 38.53 16.18 -0.42
N GLN A 7 38.81 14.91 -0.69
CA GLN A 7 37.93 13.81 -0.37
C GLN A 7 38.18 13.33 1.05
N THR A 8 37.09 13.25 1.81
CA THR A 8 37.13 12.72 3.17
C THR A 8 37.32 11.21 3.14
N ILE A 9 37.84 10.63 4.23
CA ILE A 9 37.92 9.17 4.40
C ILE A 9 36.54 8.53 4.17
N SER A 10 35.48 9.16 4.69
CA SER A 10 34.10 8.71 4.52
C SER A 10 33.69 8.60 3.05
N GLU A 11 34.09 9.57 2.22
CA GLU A 11 33.77 9.58 0.79
C GLU A 11 34.51 8.47 0.05
N ARG A 12 35.79 8.25 0.37
CA ARG A 12 36.57 7.13 -0.19
C ARG A 12 35.98 5.77 0.22
N VAL A 13 35.55 5.63 1.48
CA VAL A 13 34.90 4.41 1.95
C VAL A 13 33.56 4.19 1.24
N LYS A 14 32.75 5.24 1.09
CA LYS A 14 31.47 5.16 0.38
C LYS A 14 31.68 4.76 -1.08
N GLN A 15 32.66 5.35 -1.76
CA GLN A 15 33.02 4.97 -3.13
C GLN A 15 33.47 3.50 -3.22
N TYR A 16 34.34 3.06 -2.32
CA TYR A 16 34.76 1.66 -2.27
C TYR A 16 33.59 0.69 -2.06
N LEU A 17 32.63 1.04 -1.19
CA LEU A 17 31.43 0.23 -0.98
C LEU A 17 30.53 0.16 -2.22
N LYS A 18 30.44 1.25 -3.01
CA LYS A 18 29.75 1.27 -4.30
C LYS A 18 30.45 0.40 -5.33
N ASP A 19 31.77 0.54 -5.44
CA ASP A 19 32.59 -0.21 -6.41
C ASP A 19 32.59 -1.72 -6.14
N GLN A 20 32.41 -2.12 -4.87
CA GLN A 20 32.28 -3.52 -4.47
C GLN A 20 30.83 -4.05 -4.54
N GLU A 21 29.89 -3.29 -5.11
CA GLU A 21 28.46 -3.62 -5.20
C GLU A 21 27.80 -3.94 -3.85
N LYS A 22 28.42 -3.50 -2.74
CA LYS A 22 27.87 -3.65 -1.38
C LYS A 22 26.88 -2.54 -1.06
N LEU A 23 27.06 -1.37 -1.67
CA LEU A 23 26.12 -0.25 -1.63
C LEU A 23 25.58 0.00 -3.03
N LEU A 24 24.28 -0.19 -3.22
CA LEU A 24 23.61 -0.04 -4.50
C LEU A 24 23.08 1.39 -4.65
N SER A 25 23.63 2.11 -5.62
CA SER A 25 23.10 3.40 -6.07
C SER A 25 21.84 3.25 -6.94
N ARG A 26 21.68 2.10 -7.59
CA ARG A 26 20.50 1.75 -8.38
C ARG A 26 20.11 0.30 -8.14
N LEU A 27 18.81 0.05 -7.99
CA LEU A 27 18.23 -1.29 -7.90
C LEU A 27 17.45 -1.61 -9.18
N THR A 28 17.45 -2.89 -9.56
CA THR A 28 16.65 -3.35 -10.69
C THR A 28 15.37 -4.03 -10.21
N PRO A 29 14.24 -3.90 -10.93
CA PRO A 29 12.98 -4.52 -10.53
C PRO A 29 13.08 -6.05 -10.43
N LYS A 30 13.87 -6.68 -11.31
CA LYS A 30 14.12 -8.13 -11.30
C LYS A 30 14.83 -8.58 -10.03
N TYR A 31 15.84 -7.83 -9.60
CA TYR A 31 16.55 -8.12 -8.36
C TYR A 31 15.61 -8.08 -7.15
N LEU A 32 14.71 -7.08 -7.08
CA LEU A 32 13.70 -7.03 -6.02
C LEU A 32 12.80 -8.26 -6.05
N LEU A 33 12.32 -8.67 -7.23
CA LEU A 33 11.47 -9.85 -7.36
C LEU A 33 12.17 -11.14 -6.86
N ASP A 34 13.44 -11.34 -7.24
CA ASP A 34 14.18 -12.57 -6.94
C ASP A 34 14.66 -12.65 -5.48
N LYS A 35 14.95 -11.50 -4.86
CA LYS A 35 15.64 -11.46 -3.56
C LYS A 35 14.76 -11.06 -2.39
N THR A 36 13.63 -10.40 -2.62
CA THR A 36 12.81 -9.84 -1.53
C THR A 36 11.60 -10.69 -1.18
N PHE A 37 11.03 -11.39 -2.15
CA PHE A 37 9.86 -12.25 -1.97
C PHE A 37 10.27 -13.68 -1.59
N GLY A 38 9.69 -14.21 -0.52
CA GLY A 38 9.73 -15.65 -0.24
C GLY A 38 9.05 -16.48 -1.34
N LYS A 39 9.29 -17.81 -1.34
CA LYS A 39 8.71 -18.74 -2.34
C LYS A 39 7.17 -18.72 -2.36
N ASP A 40 6.57 -18.53 -1.19
CA ASP A 40 5.11 -18.48 -1.00
C ASP A 40 4.58 -17.06 -0.74
N GLU A 41 5.47 -16.07 -0.72
CA GLU A 41 5.13 -14.68 -0.43
C GLU A 41 4.86 -13.91 -1.73
N ASN A 42 3.65 -13.37 -1.84
CA ASN A 42 3.13 -12.72 -3.03
C ASN A 42 3.01 -11.21 -2.91
N GLU A 43 3.03 -10.70 -1.68
CA GLU A 43 2.89 -9.30 -1.34
C GLU A 43 3.84 -8.93 -0.20
N LYS A 44 4.43 -7.74 -0.27
CA LYS A 44 5.35 -7.26 0.74
C LYS A 44 5.35 -5.75 0.81
N SER A 45 5.42 -5.17 1.99
CA SER A 45 5.52 -3.71 2.09
C SER A 45 6.91 -3.21 1.69
N LEU A 46 7.00 -2.01 1.10
CA LEU A 46 8.27 -1.37 0.78
C LEU A 46 9.17 -1.22 2.01
N ARG A 47 8.58 -0.89 3.17
CA ARG A 47 9.26 -0.82 4.45
C ARG A 47 9.89 -2.15 4.86
N GLU A 48 9.16 -3.26 4.77
CA GLU A 48 9.70 -4.60 5.08
C GLU A 48 10.81 -4.99 4.11
N ILE A 49 10.68 -4.65 2.82
CA ILE A 49 11.73 -4.87 1.82
C ILE A 49 13.00 -4.10 2.22
N TYR A 50 12.88 -2.84 2.63
CA TYR A 50 14.01 -2.06 3.09
C TYR A 50 14.67 -2.68 4.33
N GLU A 51 13.86 -3.03 5.34
CA GLU A 51 14.35 -3.69 6.56
C GLU A 51 15.03 -5.03 6.27
N LEU A 52 14.56 -5.78 5.29
CA LEU A 52 15.16 -7.06 4.89
C LEU A 52 16.59 -6.88 4.38
N HIS A 53 16.87 -5.83 3.60
CA HIS A 53 18.22 -5.52 3.14
C HIS A 53 19.13 -5.13 4.31
N LEU A 54 18.60 -4.42 5.32
CA LEU A 54 19.37 -4.02 6.50
C LEU A 54 19.63 -5.18 7.47
N LYS A 55 18.67 -6.10 7.63
CA LYS A 55 18.75 -7.22 8.59
C LYS A 55 19.49 -8.43 8.03
N THR A 56 19.52 -8.60 6.71
CA THR A 56 20.11 -9.79 6.08
C THR A 56 21.61 -9.57 5.80
N PRO A 57 22.52 -10.27 6.52
CA PRO A 57 23.94 -10.11 6.30
C PRO A 57 24.34 -10.62 4.91
N GLY A 58 25.24 -9.90 4.24
CA GLY A 58 25.71 -10.24 2.90
C GLY A 58 24.79 -9.81 1.77
N MET A 59 23.65 -9.19 2.07
CA MET A 59 22.80 -8.55 1.07
C MET A 59 23.32 -7.15 0.73
N PRO A 60 23.37 -6.76 -0.55
CA PRO A 60 23.65 -5.39 -0.96
C PRO A 60 22.68 -4.39 -0.32
N LEU A 61 23.19 -3.26 0.16
CA LEU A 61 22.39 -2.22 0.81
C LEU A 61 21.97 -1.15 -0.19
N PRO A 62 20.68 -0.77 -0.27
CA PRO A 62 20.30 0.44 -1.01
C PRO A 62 20.96 1.68 -0.40
N GLU A 63 21.46 2.59 -1.25
CA GLU A 63 22.05 3.85 -0.80
C GLU A 63 21.05 4.76 -0.07
N SER A 64 19.78 4.71 -0.47
CA SER A 64 18.69 5.50 0.09
C SER A 64 17.35 4.82 -0.19
N GLU A 65 16.30 5.22 0.54
CA GLU A 65 14.94 4.73 0.31
C GLU A 65 14.44 5.06 -1.11
N GLU A 66 14.87 6.20 -1.67
CA GLU A 66 14.56 6.63 -3.04
C GLU A 66 14.98 5.58 -4.09
N VAL A 67 16.13 4.92 -3.89
CA VAL A 67 16.62 3.89 -4.81
C VAL A 67 15.67 2.70 -4.89
N LEU A 68 15.02 2.38 -3.75
CA LEU A 68 14.01 1.33 -3.67
C LEU A 68 12.73 1.76 -4.38
N LEU A 69 12.30 3.01 -4.16
CA LEU A 69 11.12 3.59 -4.79
C LEU A 69 11.26 3.64 -6.31
N ASP A 70 12.39 4.13 -6.83
CA ASP A 70 12.68 4.18 -8.26
C ASP A 70 12.60 2.80 -8.92
N ALA A 71 13.15 1.78 -8.26
CA ALA A 71 13.09 0.41 -8.75
C ALA A 71 11.66 -0.14 -8.77
N VAL A 72 10.82 0.25 -7.81
CA VAL A 72 9.41 -0.15 -7.79
C VAL A 72 8.58 0.62 -8.82
N ILE A 73 8.84 1.91 -9.03
CA ILE A 73 8.21 2.70 -10.11
C ILE A 73 8.54 2.08 -11.47
N GLU A 74 9.82 1.76 -11.70
CA GLU A 74 10.27 1.09 -12.92
C GLU A 74 9.62 -0.29 -13.06
N GLY A 75 9.52 -1.05 -11.97
CA GLY A 75 8.89 -2.36 -11.91
C GLY A 75 7.38 -2.32 -12.21
N ALA A 76 6.67 -1.34 -11.67
CA ALA A 76 5.25 -1.11 -11.89
C ALA A 76 4.95 -0.72 -13.34
N ARG A 77 5.76 0.17 -13.90
CA ARG A 77 5.65 0.62 -15.30
C ARG A 77 5.93 -0.53 -16.28
N THR A 78 6.95 -1.34 -16.01
CA THR A 78 7.31 -2.49 -16.86
C THR A 78 6.39 -3.70 -16.66
N GLY A 79 5.64 -3.75 -15.55
CA GLY A 79 4.76 -4.86 -15.20
C GLY A 79 5.50 -6.09 -14.67
N ILE A 80 6.75 -5.94 -14.20
CA ILE A 80 7.48 -6.97 -13.46
C ILE A 80 6.95 -7.03 -12.02
N LEU A 81 6.63 -5.87 -11.46
CA LEU A 81 6.03 -5.70 -10.15
C LEU A 81 4.67 -5.02 -10.30
N GLY A 82 3.80 -5.20 -9.32
CA GLY A 82 2.63 -4.38 -9.12
C GLY A 82 2.75 -3.58 -7.82
N VAL A 83 2.05 -2.48 -7.73
CA VAL A 83 1.97 -1.69 -6.50
C VAL A 83 0.52 -1.61 -6.10
N ARG A 84 0.21 -1.97 -4.85
CA ARG A 84 -1.08 -1.71 -4.23
C ARG A 84 -0.93 -0.53 -3.30
N GLU A 85 -1.69 0.52 -3.57
CA GLU A 85 -1.77 1.68 -2.70
C GLU A 85 -3.20 1.83 -2.20
N ASN A 86 -3.36 1.79 -0.88
CA ASN A 86 -4.66 1.73 -0.20
C ASN A 86 -5.52 0.54 -0.69
N THR A 87 -6.36 0.77 -1.69
CA THR A 87 -7.30 -0.20 -2.26
C THR A 87 -7.07 -0.44 -3.75
N GLU A 88 -6.31 0.42 -4.44
CA GLU A 88 -6.11 0.32 -5.89
C GLU A 88 -4.81 -0.44 -6.21
N VAL A 89 -4.88 -1.30 -7.24
CA VAL A 89 -3.72 -2.04 -7.74
C VAL A 89 -3.24 -1.46 -9.07
N TYR A 90 -2.02 -0.93 -9.06
CA TYR A 90 -1.34 -0.39 -10.22
C TYR A 90 -0.44 -1.45 -10.86
N TYR A 91 -0.79 -1.80 -12.09
CA TYR A 91 -0.01 -2.69 -12.96
C TYR A 91 0.13 -2.08 -14.36
N ARG A 92 1.36 -2.05 -14.89
CA ARG A 92 1.76 -1.42 -16.16
C ARG A 92 1.35 0.05 -16.26
N GLN A 93 1.46 0.77 -15.15
CA GLN A 93 1.10 2.17 -15.02
C GLN A 93 2.19 2.90 -14.22
N GLU A 94 2.32 4.20 -14.46
CA GLU A 94 3.14 5.05 -13.61
C GLU A 94 2.38 5.33 -12.31
N VAL A 95 3.08 5.17 -11.20
CA VAL A 95 2.56 5.35 -9.84
C VAL A 95 3.65 5.99 -9.00
N THR A 96 3.26 6.80 -8.02
CA THR A 96 4.15 7.39 -7.02
C THR A 96 3.94 6.65 -5.71
N PRO A 97 4.61 5.51 -5.47
CA PRO A 97 4.43 4.73 -4.26
C PRO A 97 4.93 5.50 -3.03
N THR A 98 4.26 5.29 -1.92
CA THR A 98 4.69 5.72 -0.59
C THR A 98 5.43 4.57 0.12
N ILE A 99 6.20 4.84 1.17
CA ILE A 99 6.95 3.80 1.94
C ILE A 99 6.03 2.72 2.52
N ASP A 100 4.76 3.04 2.79
CA ASP A 100 3.74 2.11 3.28
C ASP A 100 3.01 1.36 2.15
N SER A 101 3.34 1.62 0.87
CA SER A 101 2.73 0.91 -0.24
C SER A 101 3.17 -0.56 -0.28
N ILE A 102 2.26 -1.41 -0.73
CA ILE A 102 2.47 -2.86 -0.82
C ILE A 102 2.92 -3.19 -2.24
N VAL A 103 4.06 -3.86 -2.37
CA VAL A 103 4.58 -4.37 -3.63
C VAL A 103 4.04 -5.79 -3.84
N LEU A 104 3.46 -6.03 -5.01
CA LEU A 104 2.95 -7.32 -5.44
C LEU A 104 3.87 -7.90 -6.52
N ARG A 105 3.92 -9.23 -6.61
CA ARG A 105 4.46 -9.90 -7.79
C ARG A 105 3.62 -9.53 -9.02
N GLY A 106 4.26 -9.29 -10.17
CA GLY A 106 3.58 -8.89 -11.40
C GLY A 106 2.45 -9.84 -11.82
N GLU A 107 2.61 -11.15 -11.61
CA GLU A 107 1.59 -12.15 -11.89
C GLU A 107 0.32 -12.01 -11.05
N VAL A 108 0.47 -11.59 -9.79
CA VAL A 108 -0.63 -11.44 -8.83
C VAL A 108 -1.36 -10.12 -9.12
N ALA A 109 -0.60 -9.06 -9.38
CA ALA A 109 -1.15 -7.78 -9.76
C ALA A 109 -1.97 -7.86 -11.06
N SER A 110 -1.51 -8.63 -12.05
CA SER A 110 -2.26 -8.85 -13.29
C SER A 110 -3.59 -9.56 -13.04
N ARG A 111 -3.59 -10.63 -12.21
CA ARG A 111 -4.80 -11.39 -11.88
C ARG A 111 -5.85 -10.56 -11.16
N ILE A 112 -5.43 -9.70 -10.23
CA ILE A 112 -6.36 -8.83 -9.49
C ILE A 112 -6.99 -7.81 -10.43
N LYS A 113 -6.19 -7.17 -11.29
CA LYS A 113 -6.67 -6.17 -12.24
C LYS A 113 -7.57 -6.76 -13.33
N GLU A 114 -7.30 -8.01 -13.74
CA GLU A 114 -8.18 -8.76 -14.66
C GLU A 114 -9.49 -9.17 -13.99
N GLY A 115 -9.46 -9.59 -12.72
CA GLY A 115 -10.66 -9.87 -11.92
C GLY A 115 -11.56 -8.65 -11.73
N GLU A 116 -10.99 -7.49 -11.41
CA GLU A 116 -11.73 -6.22 -11.32
C GLU A 116 -12.38 -5.85 -12.67
N ARG A 117 -11.67 -6.05 -13.79
CA ARG A 117 -12.23 -5.85 -15.14
C ARG A 117 -13.33 -6.83 -15.50
N GLU A 118 -13.29 -8.07 -15.00
CA GLU A 118 -14.35 -9.05 -15.23
C GLU A 118 -15.57 -8.81 -14.34
N GLU A 119 -15.40 -8.33 -13.12
CA GLU A 119 -16.51 -7.88 -12.25
C GLU A 119 -17.19 -6.62 -12.81
N GLU A 120 -16.44 -5.65 -13.33
CA GLU A 120 -17.03 -4.50 -14.05
C GLU A 120 -17.82 -4.93 -15.30
N ARG A 121 -17.34 -5.94 -16.03
CA ARG A 121 -18.02 -6.47 -17.23
C ARG A 121 -19.27 -7.29 -16.91
N LYS A 122 -19.30 -7.98 -15.77
CA LYS A 122 -20.48 -8.74 -15.31
C LYS A 122 -21.48 -7.85 -14.57
N GLY A 123 -21.03 -6.82 -13.86
CA GLY A 123 -21.88 -5.81 -13.22
C GLY A 123 -22.62 -4.93 -14.24
N GLY A 124 -21.99 -4.63 -15.39
CA GLY A 124 -22.61 -3.82 -16.44
C GLY A 124 -23.84 -4.42 -17.14
N ALA A 125 -24.17 -5.71 -16.91
CA ALA A 125 -25.36 -6.35 -17.48
C ALA A 125 -26.55 -6.43 -16.50
N GLU A 126 -26.34 -6.19 -15.20
CA GLU A 126 -27.41 -6.24 -14.19
C GLU A 126 -27.71 -4.87 -13.54
N GLU A 127 -26.95 -3.81 -13.86
CA GLU A 127 -27.10 -2.48 -13.24
C GLU A 127 -27.90 -1.44 -14.06
N GLU A 128 -28.70 -1.84 -15.06
CA GLU A 128 -29.62 -0.89 -15.73
C GLU A 128 -31.00 -0.73 -15.07
N GLU A 129 -31.35 -1.54 -14.08
CA GLU A 129 -32.52 -1.28 -13.22
C GLU A 129 -32.10 -1.23 -11.76
N ILE A 130 -31.84 -0.03 -11.24
CA ILE A 130 -32.56 0.58 -10.10
C ILE A 130 -31.99 2.00 -9.92
N VAL A 131 -32.67 2.98 -10.53
CA VAL A 131 -32.48 4.39 -10.18
C VAL A 131 -33.40 4.72 -8.99
N LYS A 132 -32.82 5.20 -7.87
CA LYS A 132 -33.27 6.38 -7.07
C LYS A 132 -32.78 6.35 -5.61
N LYS A 133 -31.78 7.20 -5.30
CA LYS A 133 -31.86 8.39 -4.42
C LYS A 133 -30.45 8.76 -3.98
N GLY A 134 -30.09 10.03 -4.19
CA GLY A 134 -28.76 10.56 -3.89
C GLY A 134 -28.32 10.26 -2.45
N ALA A 135 -27.40 9.31 -2.31
CA ALA A 135 -26.70 9.05 -1.07
C ALA A 135 -25.49 9.99 -1.02
N ILE A 136 -25.60 11.06 -0.23
CA ILE A 136 -24.45 11.91 0.09
C ILE A 136 -23.43 11.02 0.81
N ARG A 137 -22.32 10.67 0.12
CA ARG A 137 -21.34 9.68 0.61
C ARG A 137 -20.39 10.19 1.70
N ARG A 138 -20.28 11.50 1.92
CA ARG A 138 -19.48 12.04 3.03
C ARG A 138 -19.80 13.50 3.36
N VAL A 139 -20.00 13.79 4.65
CA VAL A 139 -20.10 15.15 5.18
C VAL A 139 -19.05 15.29 6.28
N THR A 140 -18.23 16.34 6.23
CA THR A 140 -17.20 16.59 7.24
C THR A 140 -17.75 17.59 8.25
N LEU A 141 -18.12 17.13 9.44
CA LEU A 141 -18.58 17.99 10.53
C LEU A 141 -17.42 18.26 11.50
N ARG A 142 -17.13 19.54 11.74
CA ARG A 142 -16.09 19.97 12.68
C ARG A 142 -16.76 20.48 13.95
N ALA A 143 -16.79 19.64 14.98
CA ALA A 143 -17.28 20.04 16.31
C ALA A 143 -16.09 20.31 17.25
N LYS A 144 -16.14 21.44 17.96
CA LYS A 144 -15.13 21.82 18.96
C LYS A 144 -15.56 21.26 20.31
N ILE A 145 -15.18 20.01 20.60
CA ILE A 145 -15.59 19.33 21.83
C ILE A 145 -14.62 19.73 22.97
N PRO A 146 -15.10 20.36 24.05
CA PRO A 146 -14.28 20.64 25.23
C PRO A 146 -13.94 19.33 25.95
N TRP A 147 -12.67 19.19 26.34
CA TRP A 147 -12.08 17.95 26.86
C TRP A 147 -12.73 17.41 28.14
N ASP A 148 -13.53 18.22 28.84
CA ASP A 148 -14.18 17.92 30.11
C ASP A 148 -15.45 17.05 29.99
N LYS A 149 -15.90 16.72 28.76
CA LYS A 149 -17.16 15.96 28.50
C LYS A 149 -17.00 14.65 27.72
N LEU A 150 -15.77 14.13 27.57
CA LEU A 150 -15.48 12.92 26.79
C LEU A 150 -16.23 11.67 27.28
N SER A 151 -16.50 11.58 28.58
CA SER A 151 -17.18 10.44 29.21
C SER A 151 -18.64 10.28 28.81
N ALA A 152 -19.30 11.34 28.30
CA ALA A 152 -20.66 11.24 27.78
C ALA A 152 -20.74 10.63 26.36
N VAL A 153 -19.63 10.60 25.62
CA VAL A 153 -19.57 10.15 24.22
C VAL A 153 -19.27 8.64 24.12
N ILE A 154 -18.63 8.05 25.14
CA ILE A 154 -18.18 6.64 25.12
C ILE A 154 -19.27 5.68 25.62
N THR A 155 -20.47 6.17 25.96
CA THR A 155 -21.59 5.28 26.33
C THR A 155 -22.41 4.96 25.08
N PRO A 156 -22.33 3.76 24.48
CA PRO A 156 -23.24 3.37 23.43
C PRO A 156 -24.63 3.21 24.05
N LYS A 157 -25.52 4.17 23.79
CA LYS A 157 -26.92 4.09 24.18
C LYS A 157 -27.62 3.16 23.19
N ILE A 158 -27.53 1.86 23.43
CA ILE A 158 -28.27 0.85 22.66
C ILE A 158 -29.74 1.00 23.03
N PRO A 159 -30.66 1.32 22.10
CA PRO A 159 -32.08 1.21 22.38
C PRO A 159 -32.44 -0.29 22.41
N VAL A 160 -32.84 -0.78 23.58
CA VAL A 160 -33.44 -2.11 23.71
C VAL A 160 -34.79 -2.07 22.98
N LEU A 161 -34.88 -2.79 21.86
CA LEU A 161 -36.14 -3.04 21.16
C LEU A 161 -37.07 -3.83 22.09
N ALA A 162 -38.14 -3.18 22.56
CA ALA A 162 -39.25 -3.88 23.19
C ALA A 162 -40.02 -4.68 22.12
N PRO A 163 -40.39 -5.94 22.35
CA PRO A 163 -41.24 -6.68 21.43
C PRO A 163 -42.67 -6.12 21.46
N SER A 164 -43.18 -5.73 20.29
CA SER A 164 -44.57 -5.36 20.05
C SER A 164 -45.45 -6.62 20.08
N MET A 165 -46.23 -6.79 21.15
CA MET A 165 -47.43 -7.62 21.11
C MET A 165 -48.59 -6.75 20.60
N THR A 166 -49.00 -7.00 19.37
CA THR A 166 -50.34 -6.65 18.88
C THR A 166 -51.08 -7.94 18.63
N GLU A 167 -52.07 -8.26 19.47
CA GLU A 167 -53.26 -8.91 18.95
C GLU A 167 -54.49 -8.43 19.72
N SER A 168 -55.25 -7.58 19.05
CA SER A 168 -56.61 -7.24 19.39
C SER A 168 -57.49 -8.48 19.35
N ARG A 169 -58.34 -8.66 20.36
CA ARG A 169 -59.64 -9.30 20.15
C ARG A 169 -60.75 -8.39 20.65
N GLN A 170 -61.71 -8.23 19.76
CA GLN A 170 -62.94 -7.45 19.89
C GLN A 170 -63.85 -7.92 21.02
N ASN A 171 -64.52 -6.92 21.62
CA ASN A 171 -65.87 -6.82 22.19
C ASN A 171 -66.91 -7.91 21.80
N PRO A 172 -68.09 -7.99 22.47
CA PRO A 172 -68.78 -6.96 23.28
C PRO A 172 -68.79 -7.14 24.80
#